data_AF-A0A522SJJ9-F1
#
_entry.id   AF-A0A522SJJ9-F1
#
_cell.length_a   1.000
_cell.length_b   1.000
_cell.length_c   1.000
_cell.angle_alpha   90.00
_cell.angle_beta   90.00
_cell.angle_gamma   90.00
#
_symmetry.space_group_name_H-M   'P 1'
#
loop_
_entity.id
_entity.type
_entity.pdbx_description
1 polymer ?
#
loop_
_entity_poly.entity_id
_entity_poly.type
_entity_poly.pdbx_seq_one_letter_code
_entity_poly.pdbx_strand_id
1 'polypeptide(L)'
;MAKSVIGFTSYPISSILNRTFRNQVVSILASVAPVFECARLSPDLDYNKNYANNQMIKPRVDNAAESFAHEFLSVYLRFGLGTMSKTDLDALVMALLDQYGFDESGAMAKLSNQTVSERLRTPVMKVKKLRYAAALRFGGNVEEQAKARLLATLANAVLEPNEDKILLIVEDSLVQNWLQGQLKKHQQIFDHSFNTEIVKVSATGLFDVLRTIFGDDQLAQFEAGYAEMKRTADHAKHLAIFRTLTKEFALSAAKAAGAGTVALVKMHLGLPH
;
A
#
# COMPACT_ATOMS: atom_id res chain seq x y z
N MET A 1 -73.49 -30.20 2.27
CA MET A 1 -72.62 -30.48 1.10
C MET A 1 -71.63 -29.32 0.94
N ALA A 2 -70.37 -29.69 0.71
CA ALA A 2 -69.23 -28.91 0.17
C ALA A 2 -68.64 -27.69 0.91
N LYS A 3 -67.40 -27.88 1.40
CA LYS A 3 -66.34 -26.92 1.77
C LYS A 3 -65.47 -26.57 0.55
N SER A 4 -64.80 -25.41 0.57
CA SER A 4 -63.48 -25.09 -0.05
C SER A 4 -63.29 -23.56 0.04
N VAL A 5 -62.43 -22.91 0.82
CA VAL A 5 -60.97 -22.93 1.08
C VAL A 5 -60.11 -22.69 -0.17
N ILE A 6 -59.80 -21.42 -0.43
CA ILE A 6 -58.82 -20.97 -1.42
C ILE A 6 -57.43 -21.02 -0.78
N GLY A 7 -56.56 -21.89 -1.30
CA GLY A 7 -55.15 -21.98 -0.94
C GLY A 7 -54.28 -21.09 -1.84
N PHE A 8 -53.42 -20.28 -1.23
CA PHE A 8 -52.31 -19.59 -1.90
C PHE A 8 -51.15 -20.58 -2.08
N THR A 9 -50.75 -20.85 -3.33
CA THR A 9 -49.55 -21.60 -3.66
C THR A 9 -48.34 -20.66 -3.69
N SER A 10 -47.36 -20.95 -2.83
CA SER A 10 -46.05 -20.29 -2.83
C SER A 10 -45.17 -20.85 -3.97
N TYR A 11 -44.69 -19.99 -4.86
CA TYR A 11 -43.59 -20.33 -5.77
C TYR A 11 -42.24 -20.06 -5.10
N PRO A 12 -41.26 -20.99 -5.14
CA PRO A 12 -39.95 -20.75 -4.54
C PRO A 12 -39.02 -20.00 -5.50
N ILE A 13 -38.72 -18.72 -5.20
CA ILE A 13 -37.67 -17.91 -5.85
C ILE A 13 -36.27 -18.17 -5.22
N SER A 14 -36.14 -19.17 -4.34
CA SER A 14 -34.91 -19.40 -3.54
C SER A 14 -33.77 -20.13 -4.26
N SER A 15 -33.96 -20.66 -5.48
CA SER A 15 -32.97 -21.51 -6.14
C SER A 15 -32.03 -20.78 -7.13
N ILE A 16 -32.37 -19.57 -7.59
CA ILE A 16 -31.60 -18.86 -8.63
C ILE A 16 -30.59 -17.87 -8.02
N LEU A 17 -30.94 -17.17 -6.93
CA LEU A 17 -30.04 -16.25 -6.22
C LEU A 17 -28.86 -16.96 -5.54
N ASN A 18 -29.07 -18.21 -5.12
CA ASN A 18 -28.03 -19.02 -4.47
C ASN A 18 -26.97 -19.49 -5.49
N ARG A 19 -27.35 -19.67 -6.76
CA ARG A 19 -26.43 -20.10 -7.83
C ARG A 19 -25.43 -19.00 -8.20
N THR A 20 -25.88 -17.74 -8.26
CA THR A 20 -25.00 -16.61 -8.61
C THR A 20 -24.01 -16.28 -7.50
N PHE A 21 -24.43 -16.34 -6.24
CA PHE A 21 -23.53 -16.18 -5.08
C PHE A 21 -22.54 -17.34 -4.97
N ARG A 22 -23.01 -18.59 -5.14
CA ARG A 22 -22.13 -19.77 -5.18
C ARG A 22 -21.13 -19.69 -6.32
N ASN A 23 -21.50 -19.20 -7.48
CA ASN A 23 -20.60 -19.02 -8.61
C ASN A 23 -19.59 -17.88 -8.38
N GLN A 24 -19.96 -16.80 -7.70
CA GLN A 24 -19.02 -15.73 -7.32
C GLN A 24 -18.03 -16.19 -6.25
N VAL A 25 -18.50 -16.92 -5.22
CA VAL A 25 -17.63 -17.49 -4.19
C VAL A 25 -16.72 -18.58 -4.76
N VAL A 26 -17.23 -19.45 -5.64
CA VAL A 26 -16.41 -20.45 -6.35
C VAL A 26 -15.42 -19.78 -7.29
N SER A 27 -15.78 -18.69 -7.98
CA SER A 27 -14.85 -17.94 -8.82
C SER A 27 -13.76 -17.24 -8.01
N ILE A 28 -14.09 -16.70 -6.84
CA ILE A 28 -13.11 -16.09 -5.93
C ILE A 28 -12.21 -17.20 -5.38
N LEU A 29 -12.77 -18.26 -4.82
CA LEU A 29 -12.02 -19.41 -4.30
C LEU A 29 -11.18 -20.10 -5.38
N ALA A 30 -11.63 -20.15 -6.63
CA ALA A 30 -10.83 -20.68 -7.76
C ALA A 30 -9.68 -19.76 -8.16
N SER A 31 -9.81 -18.44 -7.97
CA SER A 31 -8.70 -17.49 -8.14
C SER A 31 -7.68 -17.51 -7.00
N VAL A 32 -8.05 -18.06 -5.83
CA VAL A 32 -7.16 -18.28 -4.68
C VAL A 32 -6.76 -19.77 -4.52
N ALA A 33 -7.28 -20.67 -5.36
CA ALA A 33 -7.02 -22.12 -5.29
C ALA A 33 -5.54 -22.51 -5.38
N PRO A 34 -4.67 -21.81 -6.14
CA PRO A 34 -3.24 -22.10 -6.12
C PRO A 34 -2.59 -21.92 -4.73
N VAL A 35 -3.20 -21.13 -3.84
CA VAL A 35 -2.74 -20.91 -2.46
C VAL A 35 -3.09 -22.10 -1.55
N PHE A 36 -4.17 -22.83 -1.85
CA PHE A 36 -4.60 -24.00 -1.07
C PHE A 36 -3.89 -25.30 -1.49
N GLU A 37 -3.38 -25.38 -2.72
CA GLU A 37 -2.70 -26.59 -3.23
C GLU A 37 -1.27 -26.74 -2.65
N CYS A 38 -0.62 -25.64 -2.26
CA CYS A 38 0.65 -25.66 -1.52
C CYS A 38 0.53 -26.24 -0.09
N ALA A 39 -0.68 -26.32 0.47
CA ALA A 39 -0.91 -26.83 1.82
C ALA A 39 -1.18 -28.36 1.89
N ARG A 40 -1.14 -29.08 0.76
CA ARG A 40 -1.61 -30.48 0.69
C ARG A 40 -0.56 -31.54 0.44
N LEU A 41 0.71 -31.28 0.76
CA LEU A 41 1.76 -32.30 0.76
C LEU A 41 2.66 -32.20 2.00
N SER A 42 2.16 -32.66 3.14
CA SER A 42 2.95 -33.24 4.23
C SER A 42 2.05 -34.14 5.07
N PRO A 43 2.07 -35.47 4.87
CA PRO A 43 1.49 -36.40 5.82
C PRO A 43 2.55 -36.69 6.87
N ASP A 44 2.38 -36.11 8.06
CA ASP A 44 2.76 -36.68 9.36
C ASP A 44 2.83 -35.55 10.40
N LEU A 45 1.75 -35.36 11.14
CA LEU A 45 1.81 -34.72 12.45
C LEU A 45 0.68 -35.29 13.32
N ASP A 46 1.11 -36.20 14.19
CA ASP A 46 0.34 -36.92 15.20
C ASP A 46 -0.40 -35.92 16.12
N TYR A 47 -1.71 -35.78 15.90
CA TYR A 47 -2.57 -34.83 16.59
C TYR A 47 -3.07 -35.42 17.92
N ASN A 48 -2.17 -35.77 18.85
CA ASN A 48 -2.54 -35.90 20.26
C ASN A 48 -1.33 -36.10 21.18
N LYS A 49 -0.81 -35.00 21.74
CA LYS A 49 -0.20 -34.92 23.08
C LYS A 49 0.33 -33.49 23.28
N ASN A 50 0.08 -32.93 24.46
CA ASN A 50 0.57 -31.64 24.98
C ASN A 50 -0.47 -30.52 25.09
N TYR A 51 -1.59 -30.81 25.77
CA TYR A 51 -2.30 -29.79 26.56
C TYR A 51 -1.99 -30.00 28.04
N ALA A 52 -0.75 -29.69 28.43
CA ALA A 52 -0.37 -29.45 29.82
C ALA A 52 0.98 -28.73 29.80
N ASN A 53 0.97 -27.47 30.23
CA ASN A 53 2.10 -26.54 30.25
C ASN A 53 2.46 -25.94 28.89
N ASN A 54 2.11 -24.66 28.68
CA ASN A 54 3.04 -23.68 28.13
C ASN A 54 2.49 -22.26 28.18
N GLN A 55 3.38 -21.36 28.58
CA GLN A 55 3.30 -19.91 28.46
C GLN A 55 2.81 -19.52 27.06
N MET A 56 2.19 -18.33 26.93
CA MET A 56 1.84 -17.71 25.66
C MET A 56 3.09 -17.55 24.77
N ILE A 57 3.44 -18.60 24.05
CA ILE A 57 4.30 -18.53 22.87
C ILE A 57 3.40 -17.95 21.79
N LYS A 58 3.57 -16.66 21.46
CA LYS A 58 3.02 -16.12 20.21
C LYS A 58 3.55 -16.99 19.08
N PRO A 59 2.70 -17.63 18.26
CA PRO A 59 3.17 -18.35 17.10
C PRO A 59 3.89 -17.36 16.19
N ARG A 60 5.16 -17.63 15.93
CA ARG A 60 5.93 -16.98 14.88
C ARG A 60 5.39 -17.54 13.57
N VAL A 61 4.49 -16.81 12.92
CA VAL A 61 3.90 -17.22 11.64
C VAL A 61 4.88 -16.83 10.54
N ASP A 62 5.71 -17.79 10.13
CA ASP A 62 6.76 -17.61 9.13
C ASP A 62 6.25 -17.77 7.67
N ASN A 63 4.92 -17.73 7.42
CA ASN A 63 4.39 -17.73 6.05
C ASN A 63 3.45 -16.53 5.75
N ALA A 64 3.65 -15.92 4.59
CA ALA A 64 2.89 -14.76 4.15
C ALA A 64 1.42 -15.11 3.84
N ALA A 65 1.15 -16.35 3.43
CA ALA A 65 -0.19 -16.82 3.08
C ALA A 65 -1.11 -16.96 4.31
N GLU A 66 -0.64 -17.53 5.43
CA GLU A 66 -1.44 -17.57 6.67
C GLU A 66 -1.60 -16.17 7.26
N SER A 67 -0.57 -15.33 7.18
CA SER A 67 -0.65 -13.94 7.62
C SER A 67 -1.73 -13.18 6.84
N PHE A 68 -1.72 -13.31 5.51
CA PHE A 68 -2.77 -12.76 4.62
C PHE A 68 -4.15 -13.30 5.01
N ALA A 69 -4.31 -14.63 5.13
CA ALA A 69 -5.60 -15.25 5.39
C ALA A 69 -6.15 -14.84 6.78
N HIS A 70 -5.30 -14.82 7.79
CA HIS A 70 -5.64 -14.40 9.14
C HIS A 70 -6.06 -12.93 9.16
N GLU A 71 -5.27 -12.03 8.55
CA GLU A 71 -5.60 -10.61 8.52
C GLU A 71 -6.88 -10.35 7.72
N PHE A 72 -7.04 -10.98 6.55
CA PHE A 72 -8.25 -10.91 5.74
C PHE A 72 -9.49 -11.30 6.55
N LEU A 73 -9.48 -12.48 7.19
CA LEU A 73 -10.61 -12.96 7.98
C LEU A 73 -10.88 -12.05 9.18
N SER A 74 -9.82 -11.57 9.86
CA SER A 74 -9.97 -10.70 11.03
C SER A 74 -10.66 -9.37 10.68
N VAL A 75 -10.32 -8.76 9.55
CA VAL A 75 -10.90 -7.49 9.12
C VAL A 75 -12.27 -7.69 8.47
N TYR A 76 -12.42 -8.73 7.65
CA TYR A 76 -13.67 -9.04 6.96
C TYR A 76 -14.80 -9.43 7.93
N LEU A 77 -14.48 -10.18 8.99
CA LEU A 77 -15.46 -10.66 9.96
C LEU A 77 -15.74 -9.67 11.10
N ARG A 78 -14.99 -8.56 11.22
CA ARG A 78 -15.11 -7.58 12.32
C ARG A 78 -16.54 -7.07 12.54
N PHE A 79 -17.31 -6.93 11.47
CA PHE A 79 -18.69 -6.44 11.52
C PHE A 79 -19.73 -7.50 11.16
N GLY A 80 -19.31 -8.77 11.05
CA GLY A 80 -20.16 -9.88 10.63
C GLY A 80 -20.11 -10.17 9.13
N LEU A 81 -20.36 -11.43 8.78
CA LEU A 81 -20.25 -11.94 7.42
C LEU A 81 -21.18 -11.20 6.45
N GLY A 82 -20.65 -10.77 5.31
CA GLY A 82 -21.44 -10.12 4.25
C GLY A 82 -21.77 -8.63 4.47
N THR A 83 -21.30 -8.02 5.56
CA THR A 83 -21.53 -6.59 5.84
C THR A 83 -20.62 -5.66 5.03
N MET A 84 -19.41 -6.12 4.70
CA MET A 84 -18.44 -5.33 3.92
C MET A 84 -18.92 -5.16 2.48
N SER A 85 -18.99 -3.91 2.01
CA SER A 85 -19.35 -3.63 0.62
C SER A 85 -18.31 -4.20 -0.35
N LYS A 86 -18.70 -4.49 -1.59
CA LYS A 86 -17.75 -4.99 -2.62
C LYS A 86 -16.55 -4.06 -2.80
N THR A 87 -16.77 -2.75 -2.75
CA THR A 87 -15.68 -1.77 -2.90
C THR A 87 -14.73 -1.79 -1.72
N ASP A 88 -15.22 -2.01 -0.50
CA ASP A 88 -14.37 -2.11 0.69
C ASP A 88 -13.62 -3.43 0.72
N LEU A 89 -14.26 -4.51 0.25
CA LEU A 89 -13.62 -5.81 0.08
C LEU A 89 -12.48 -5.73 -0.94
N ASP A 90 -12.71 -5.15 -2.11
CA ASP A 90 -11.66 -4.96 -3.13
C ASP A 90 -10.50 -4.11 -2.58
N ALA A 91 -10.80 -3.08 -1.78
CA ALA A 91 -9.78 -2.25 -1.14
C ALA A 91 -9.01 -2.99 -0.03
N LEU A 92 -9.67 -3.86 0.73
CA LEU A 92 -9.01 -4.73 1.72
C LEU A 92 -8.05 -5.69 1.03
N VAL A 93 -8.52 -6.37 -0.02
CA VAL A 93 -7.68 -7.27 -0.81
C VAL A 93 -6.48 -6.52 -1.37
N MET A 94 -6.68 -5.30 -1.91
CA MET A 94 -5.57 -4.49 -2.40
C MET A 94 -4.56 -4.13 -1.29
N ALA A 95 -5.02 -3.77 -0.09
CA ALA A 95 -4.13 -3.49 1.04
C ALA A 95 -3.24 -4.69 1.39
N LEU A 96 -3.85 -5.88 1.45
CA LEU A 96 -3.16 -7.12 1.78
C LEU A 96 -2.22 -7.57 0.65
N LEU A 97 -2.58 -7.35 -0.62
CA LEU A 97 -1.68 -7.60 -1.75
C LEU A 97 -0.48 -6.66 -1.76
N ASP A 98 -0.67 -5.38 -1.40
CA ASP A 98 0.42 -4.43 -1.26
C ASP A 98 1.40 -4.85 -0.15
N GLN A 99 0.91 -5.49 0.90
CA GLN A 99 1.71 -5.96 2.04
C GLN A 99 2.36 -7.34 1.83
N TYR A 100 1.62 -8.32 1.32
CA TYR A 100 2.05 -9.72 1.25
C TYR A 100 2.35 -10.20 -0.17
N GLY A 101 1.72 -9.60 -1.18
CA GLY A 101 1.70 -10.13 -2.54
C GLY A 101 0.78 -11.37 -2.67
N PHE A 102 0.76 -11.96 -3.87
CA PHE A 102 0.08 -13.25 -4.12
C PHE A 102 0.99 -14.28 -4.81
N ASP A 103 2.18 -13.86 -5.26
CA ASP A 103 3.14 -14.68 -5.99
C ASP A 103 4.54 -14.52 -5.36
N GLU A 104 5.52 -15.24 -5.91
CA GLU A 104 6.92 -15.22 -5.46
C GLU A 104 7.60 -13.84 -5.57
N SER A 105 6.96 -12.85 -6.20
CA SER A 105 7.49 -11.48 -6.27
C SER A 105 7.33 -10.72 -4.95
N GLY A 106 6.52 -11.23 -4.02
CA GLY A 106 6.24 -10.63 -2.72
C GLY A 106 5.34 -9.40 -2.79
N ALA A 107 5.44 -8.56 -1.75
CA ALA A 107 4.66 -7.33 -1.55
C ALA A 107 4.53 -6.48 -2.82
N MET A 108 3.30 -6.12 -3.20
CA MET A 108 3.05 -5.31 -4.39
C MET A 108 3.33 -3.83 -4.20
N ALA A 109 3.43 -3.33 -2.97
CA ALA A 109 3.61 -1.89 -2.70
C ALA A 109 4.85 -1.28 -3.40
N LYS A 110 5.88 -2.11 -3.68
CA LYS A 110 7.09 -1.71 -4.42
C LYS A 110 6.92 -1.62 -5.94
N LEU A 111 5.82 -2.16 -6.48
CA LEU A 111 5.55 -2.24 -7.91
C LEU A 111 4.76 -1.03 -8.38
N SER A 112 5.06 -0.57 -9.60
CA SER A 112 4.28 0.47 -10.26
C SER A 112 2.85 0.04 -10.49
N ASN A 113 1.94 1.02 -10.61
CA ASN A 113 0.54 0.78 -10.91
C ASN A 113 0.37 0.08 -12.26
N GLN A 114 1.27 0.30 -13.22
CA GLN A 114 1.28 -0.38 -14.51
C GLN A 114 1.55 -1.89 -14.33
N THR A 115 2.60 -2.25 -13.59
CA THR A 115 2.94 -3.65 -13.33
C THR A 115 1.82 -4.36 -12.56
N VAL A 116 1.21 -3.70 -11.58
CA VAL A 116 0.07 -4.27 -10.85
C VAL A 116 -1.16 -4.40 -11.75
N SER A 117 -1.41 -3.45 -12.63
CA SER A 117 -2.49 -3.49 -13.63
C SER A 117 -2.37 -4.72 -14.54
N GLU A 118 -1.17 -4.99 -15.04
CA GLU A 118 -0.88 -6.18 -15.86
C GLU A 118 -1.10 -7.49 -15.09
N ARG A 119 -0.56 -7.57 -13.86
CA ARG A 119 -0.67 -8.76 -13.00
C ARG A 119 -2.11 -9.06 -12.60
N LEU A 120 -2.87 -8.04 -12.20
CA LEU A 120 -4.26 -8.18 -11.78
C LEU A 120 -5.26 -8.12 -12.94
N ARG A 121 -4.78 -7.92 -14.17
CA ARG A 121 -5.58 -7.78 -15.39
C ARG A 121 -6.70 -6.75 -15.21
N THR A 122 -6.34 -5.59 -14.67
CA THR A 122 -7.29 -4.52 -14.34
C THR A 122 -6.74 -3.17 -14.76
N PRO A 123 -7.55 -2.21 -15.24
CA PRO A 123 -7.03 -0.93 -15.70
C PRO A 123 -6.25 -0.18 -14.62
N VAL A 124 -5.18 0.53 -15.00
CA VAL A 124 -4.33 1.36 -14.11
C VAL A 124 -5.16 2.31 -13.24
N MET A 125 -6.19 2.94 -13.80
CA MET A 125 -7.07 3.84 -13.02
C MET A 125 -7.77 3.11 -11.87
N LYS A 126 -8.15 1.84 -12.06
CA LYS A 126 -8.76 1.03 -11.00
C LYS A 126 -7.74 0.68 -9.93
N VAL A 127 -6.50 0.34 -10.30
CA VAL A 127 -5.40 0.10 -9.35
C VAL A 127 -5.17 1.34 -8.47
N LYS A 128 -5.01 2.52 -9.08
CA LYS A 128 -4.85 3.79 -8.36
C LYS A 128 -5.97 4.04 -7.36
N LYS A 129 -7.22 3.87 -7.80
CA LYS A 129 -8.40 4.05 -6.95
C LYS A 129 -8.41 3.06 -5.77
N LEU A 130 -8.08 1.79 -6.02
CA LEU A 130 -8.05 0.76 -4.98
C LEU A 130 -6.93 1.01 -3.97
N ARG A 131 -5.71 1.35 -4.42
CA ARG A 131 -4.59 1.69 -3.52
C ARG A 131 -4.90 2.91 -2.65
N TYR A 132 -5.50 3.94 -3.23
CA TYR A 132 -5.92 5.12 -2.47
C TYR A 132 -6.99 4.76 -1.42
N ALA A 133 -8.03 4.03 -1.82
CA ALA A 133 -9.08 3.59 -0.90
C ALA A 133 -8.54 2.65 0.20
N ALA A 134 -7.60 1.76 -0.16
CA ALA A 134 -6.92 0.86 0.76
C ALA A 134 -6.13 1.64 1.82
N ALA A 135 -5.32 2.62 1.38
CA ALA A 135 -4.52 3.43 2.29
C ALA A 135 -5.39 4.26 3.26
N LEU A 136 -6.53 4.79 2.81
CA LEU A 136 -7.47 5.53 3.66
C LEU A 136 -8.21 4.65 4.69
N ARG A 137 -8.48 3.39 4.37
CA ARG A 137 -9.36 2.52 5.19
C ARG A 137 -8.60 1.52 6.04
N PHE A 138 -7.47 1.04 5.55
CA PHE A 138 -6.72 -0.07 6.11
C PHE A 138 -5.25 0.27 6.37
N GLY A 139 -4.77 1.45 5.94
CA GLY A 139 -3.39 1.89 6.17
C GLY A 139 -3.07 2.36 7.59
N GLY A 140 -4.04 2.39 8.51
CA GLY A 140 -3.84 2.97 9.85
C GLY A 140 -3.91 4.50 9.83
N ASN A 141 -2.95 5.18 10.46
CA ASN A 141 -2.93 6.64 10.50
C ASN A 141 -2.58 7.21 9.11
N VAL A 142 -3.50 7.98 8.53
CA VAL A 142 -3.38 8.55 7.17
C VAL A 142 -2.18 9.47 7.05
N GLU A 143 -1.87 10.26 8.07
CA GLU A 143 -0.74 11.18 8.05
C GLU A 143 0.60 10.43 8.12
N GLU A 144 0.71 9.42 8.98
CA GLU A 144 1.92 8.58 9.06
C GLU A 144 2.15 7.82 7.75
N GLN A 145 1.09 7.27 7.14
CA GLN A 145 1.14 6.65 5.83
C GLN A 145 1.62 7.62 4.76
N ALA A 146 1.07 8.82 4.72
CA ALA A 146 1.46 9.84 3.75
C ALA A 146 2.92 10.27 3.93
N LYS A 147 3.38 10.47 5.17
CA LYS A 147 4.79 10.77 5.49
C LYS A 147 5.72 9.65 5.05
N ALA A 148 5.43 8.41 5.42
CA ALA A 148 6.25 7.26 5.08
C ALA A 148 6.37 7.08 3.55
N ARG A 149 5.24 7.13 2.86
CA ARG A 149 5.21 6.99 1.40
C ARG A 149 5.86 8.18 0.70
N LEU A 150 5.75 9.41 1.24
CA LEU A 150 6.50 10.57 0.74
C LEU A 150 8.02 10.35 0.85
N LEU A 151 8.52 9.84 1.98
CA LEU A 151 9.95 9.53 2.13
C LEU A 151 10.40 8.49 1.09
N ALA A 152 9.59 7.46 0.84
CA ALA A 152 9.87 6.48 -0.22
C ALA A 152 9.85 7.11 -1.62
N THR A 153 8.96 8.06 -1.89
CA THR A 153 8.95 8.81 -3.15
C THR A 153 10.17 9.73 -3.29
N LEU A 154 10.58 10.40 -2.21
CA LEU A 154 11.77 11.27 -2.19
C LEU A 154 13.05 10.49 -2.50
N ALA A 155 13.18 9.27 -1.98
CA ALA A 155 14.31 8.40 -2.29
C ALA A 155 14.45 8.09 -3.79
N ASN A 156 13.37 8.22 -4.57
CA ASN A 156 13.35 8.05 -6.02
C ASN A 156 13.21 9.38 -6.80
N ALA A 157 13.29 10.53 -6.11
CA ALA A 157 13.16 11.85 -6.72
C ALA A 157 14.25 12.11 -7.75
N VAL A 158 13.92 12.96 -8.73
CA VAL A 158 14.84 13.39 -9.79
C VAL A 158 14.96 14.91 -9.78
N LEU A 159 16.16 15.43 -10.01
CA LEU A 159 16.36 16.86 -10.21
C LEU A 159 16.12 17.24 -11.66
N GLU A 160 15.46 18.38 -11.86
CA GLU A 160 15.49 18.99 -13.17
C GLU A 160 16.87 19.58 -13.43
N PRO A 161 17.48 19.30 -14.59
CA PRO A 161 18.61 20.10 -15.04
C PRO A 161 18.14 21.55 -15.24
N ASN A 162 18.88 22.52 -14.69
CA ASN A 162 18.83 23.95 -15.02
C ASN A 162 17.75 24.85 -14.39
N GLU A 163 16.77 24.34 -13.63
CA GLU A 163 15.66 25.19 -13.12
C GLU A 163 15.53 25.30 -11.59
N ASP A 164 16.47 24.77 -10.80
CA ASP A 164 16.36 24.72 -9.32
C ASP A 164 15.03 24.13 -8.82
N LYS A 165 14.52 23.14 -9.58
CA LYS A 165 13.26 22.46 -9.32
C LYS A 165 13.51 20.98 -9.10
N ILE A 166 12.76 20.42 -8.15
CA ILE A 166 12.75 19.01 -7.81
C ILE A 166 11.51 18.40 -8.45
N LEU A 167 11.71 17.32 -9.21
CA LEU A 167 10.64 16.56 -9.84
C LEU A 167 10.40 15.30 -9.03
N LEU A 168 9.18 15.20 -8.52
CA LEU A 168 8.71 14.02 -7.79
C LEU A 168 7.78 13.24 -8.70
N ILE A 169 8.15 12.01 -9.04
CA ILE A 169 7.27 11.08 -9.74
C ILE A 169 6.45 10.35 -8.66
N VAL A 170 5.19 10.75 -8.50
CA VAL A 170 4.29 10.28 -7.45
C VAL A 170 3.11 9.54 -8.11
N GLU A 171 3.23 8.22 -8.21
CA GLU A 171 2.13 7.37 -8.68
C GLU A 171 1.01 7.19 -7.63
N ASP A 172 1.36 7.32 -6.36
CA ASP A 172 0.46 7.13 -5.23
C ASP A 172 -0.40 8.37 -4.97
N SER A 173 -1.71 8.24 -5.20
CA SER A 173 -2.65 9.35 -5.03
C SER A 173 -2.77 9.85 -3.59
N LEU A 174 -2.49 9.02 -2.57
CA LEU A 174 -2.49 9.48 -1.18
C LEU A 174 -1.35 10.48 -0.95
N VAL A 175 -0.13 10.11 -1.33
CA VAL A 175 1.05 10.97 -1.19
C VAL A 175 0.88 12.24 -2.02
N GLN A 176 0.43 12.09 -3.27
CA GLN A 176 0.25 13.21 -4.18
C GLN A 176 -0.71 14.24 -3.60
N ASN A 177 -1.91 13.82 -3.20
CA ASN A 177 -2.92 14.72 -2.64
C ASN A 177 -2.47 15.33 -1.31
N TRP A 178 -1.82 14.55 -0.45
CA TRP A 178 -1.33 15.02 0.84
C TRP A 178 -0.21 16.04 0.68
N LEU A 179 0.80 15.76 -0.15
CA LEU A 179 1.92 16.67 -0.44
C LEU A 179 1.42 17.99 -1.03
N GLN A 180 0.50 17.93 -2.00
CA GLN A 180 -0.11 19.14 -2.55
C GLN A 180 -0.85 19.95 -1.49
N GLY A 181 -1.54 19.29 -0.57
CA GLY A 181 -2.16 19.94 0.58
C GLY A 181 -1.13 20.67 1.46
N GLN A 182 0.02 20.05 1.73
CA GLN A 182 1.10 20.68 2.48
C GLN A 182 1.70 21.87 1.72
N LEU A 183 2.02 21.70 0.43
CA LEU A 183 2.55 22.78 -0.40
C LEU A 183 1.63 24.02 -0.41
N LYS A 184 0.30 23.80 -0.54
CA LYS A 184 -0.69 24.89 -0.48
C LYS A 184 -0.72 25.59 0.87
N LYS A 185 -0.66 24.84 1.98
CA LYS A 185 -0.61 25.42 3.33
C LYS A 185 0.62 26.32 3.53
N HIS A 186 1.73 25.98 2.90
CA HIS A 186 2.98 26.74 2.92
C HIS A 186 3.08 27.80 1.79
N GLN A 187 1.98 28.08 1.08
CA GLN A 187 1.92 29.06 -0.01
C GLN A 187 2.93 28.79 -1.14
N GLN A 188 3.31 27.52 -1.33
CA GLN A 188 4.25 27.10 -2.35
C GLN A 188 3.51 26.84 -3.67
N ILE A 189 4.08 27.39 -4.75
CA ILE A 189 3.62 27.11 -6.11
C ILE A 189 4.22 25.79 -6.56
N PHE A 190 3.39 24.92 -7.13
CA PHE A 190 3.81 23.70 -7.77
C PHE A 190 3.03 23.51 -9.06
N ASP A 191 3.69 22.92 -10.04
CA ASP A 191 3.12 22.67 -11.36
C ASP A 191 3.06 21.17 -11.63
N HIS A 192 2.17 20.80 -12.54
CA HIS A 192 2.19 19.50 -13.17
C HIS A 192 2.88 19.59 -14.51
N SER A 193 3.69 18.58 -14.84
CA SER A 193 4.07 18.35 -16.23
C SER A 193 2.86 17.82 -17.01
N PHE A 194 3.03 17.52 -18.30
CA PHE A 194 2.02 16.81 -19.08
C PHE A 194 1.57 15.50 -18.40
N ASN A 195 2.48 14.85 -17.66
CA ASN A 195 2.11 13.80 -16.73
C ASN A 195 1.77 14.38 -15.34
N THR A 196 0.51 14.23 -14.94
CA THR A 196 0.01 14.65 -13.61
C THR A 196 0.71 13.96 -12.43
N GLU A 197 1.32 12.79 -12.64
CA GLU A 197 2.12 12.10 -11.61
C GLU A 197 3.43 12.81 -11.31
N ILE A 198 3.88 13.71 -12.18
CA ILE A 198 5.07 14.53 -11.94
C ILE A 198 4.63 15.80 -11.22
N VAL A 199 5.06 15.94 -9.97
CA VAL A 199 4.92 17.17 -9.19
C VAL A 199 6.24 17.93 -9.29
N LYS A 200 6.17 19.13 -9.89
CA LYS A 200 7.30 20.05 -10.03
C LYS A 200 7.22 21.12 -8.95
N VAL A 201 8.25 21.22 -8.12
CA VAL A 201 8.32 22.18 -7.00
C VAL A 201 9.70 22.81 -6.93
N SER A 202 9.79 24.07 -6.49
CA SER A 202 11.09 24.70 -6.20
C SER A 202 11.81 23.94 -5.08
N ALA A 203 13.14 23.88 -5.15
CA ALA A 203 13.92 23.22 -4.10
C ALA A 203 13.68 23.88 -2.74
N THR A 204 13.69 25.22 -2.69
CA THR A 204 13.43 26.01 -1.48
C THR A 204 12.05 25.71 -0.88
N GLY A 205 11.00 25.73 -1.71
CA GLY A 205 9.64 25.47 -1.26
C GLY A 205 9.43 24.05 -0.76
N LEU A 206 10.09 23.06 -1.39
CA LEU A 206 10.07 21.69 -0.90
C LEU A 206 10.78 21.58 0.45
N PHE A 207 11.95 22.20 0.62
CA PHE A 207 12.68 22.17 1.89
C PHE A 207 11.88 22.81 3.03
N ASP A 208 11.22 23.95 2.81
CA ASP A 208 10.38 24.59 3.83
C ASP A 208 9.25 23.67 4.34
N VAL A 209 8.64 22.93 3.40
CA VAL A 209 7.58 21.96 3.71
C VAL A 209 8.15 20.76 4.46
N LEU A 210 9.27 20.19 3.98
CA LEU A 210 9.90 19.05 4.65
C LEU A 210 10.38 19.41 6.06
N ARG A 211 10.87 20.63 6.27
CA ARG A 211 11.29 21.17 7.57
C ARG A 211 10.14 21.15 8.57
N THR A 212 8.96 21.59 8.13
CA THR A 212 7.76 21.61 8.97
C THR A 212 7.28 20.19 9.30
N ILE A 213 7.45 19.25 8.37
CA ILE A 213 6.94 17.87 8.51
C ILE A 213 7.88 17.00 9.37
N PHE A 214 9.19 17.12 9.18
CA PHE A 214 10.21 16.20 9.72
C PHE A 214 11.18 16.84 10.72
N GLY A 215 11.14 18.16 10.90
CA GLY A 215 12.01 18.91 11.81
C GLY A 215 13.37 19.28 11.21
N ASP A 216 14.01 20.29 11.82
CA ASP A 216 15.26 20.89 11.33
C ASP A 216 16.45 19.92 11.35
N ASP A 217 16.59 19.14 12.43
CA ASP A 217 17.76 18.28 12.66
C ASP A 217 17.93 17.21 11.56
N GLN A 218 16.81 16.71 11.02
CA GLN A 218 16.83 15.71 9.95
C GLN A 218 17.10 16.33 8.58
N LEU A 219 16.76 17.61 8.39
CA LEU A 219 16.86 18.28 7.09
C LEU A 219 18.23 18.94 6.87
N ALA A 220 18.92 19.35 7.94
CA ALA A 220 20.15 20.12 7.85
C ALA A 220 21.23 19.45 6.98
N GLN A 221 21.42 18.13 7.13
CA GLN A 221 22.38 17.37 6.32
C GLN A 221 21.95 17.29 4.85
N PHE A 222 20.65 17.15 4.59
CA PHE A 222 20.13 17.07 3.24
C PHE A 222 20.26 18.42 2.52
N GLU A 223 19.91 19.52 3.17
CA GLU A 223 20.07 20.88 2.61
C GLU A 223 21.53 21.24 2.37
N ALA A 224 22.41 20.95 3.33
CA ALA A 224 23.85 21.19 3.18
C ALA A 224 24.44 20.38 2.01
N GLY A 225 24.09 19.09 1.94
CA GLY A 225 24.49 18.23 0.83
C GLY A 225 23.94 18.72 -0.51
N TYR A 226 22.70 19.20 -0.54
CA TYR A 226 22.07 19.76 -1.73
C TYR A 226 22.76 21.04 -2.21
N ALA A 227 23.09 21.95 -1.29
CA ALA A 227 23.79 23.19 -1.59
C ALA A 227 25.22 22.94 -2.12
N GLU A 228 25.93 21.95 -1.57
CA GLU A 228 27.26 21.56 -2.05
C GLU A 228 27.18 20.87 -3.42
N MET A 229 26.21 19.99 -3.59
CA MET A 229 25.94 19.30 -4.85
C MET A 229 25.74 20.31 -6.00
N LYS A 230 24.99 21.41 -5.78
CA LYS A 230 24.80 22.49 -6.78
C LYS A 230 26.09 23.13 -7.28
N ARG A 231 27.20 23.05 -6.55
CA ARG A 231 28.50 23.60 -6.96
C ARG A 231 29.25 22.68 -7.94
N THR A 232 28.76 21.45 -8.11
CA THR A 232 29.36 20.46 -9.01
C THR A 232 28.88 20.67 -10.45
N ALA A 233 29.82 20.86 -11.39
CA ALA A 233 29.49 21.09 -12.81
C ALA A 233 29.16 19.80 -13.61
N ASP A 234 29.50 18.62 -13.07
CA ASP A 234 29.26 17.33 -13.72
C ASP A 234 27.82 16.84 -13.47
N HIS A 235 27.00 16.87 -14.52
CA HIS A 235 25.60 16.50 -14.46
C HIS A 235 25.35 15.03 -14.02
N ALA A 236 26.19 14.08 -14.46
CA ALA A 236 26.00 12.68 -14.11
C ALA A 236 26.32 12.43 -12.63
N LYS A 237 27.39 13.07 -12.12
CA LYS A 237 27.72 13.04 -10.69
C LYS A 237 26.67 13.76 -9.85
N HIS A 238 26.14 14.87 -10.35
CA HIS A 238 25.06 15.64 -9.71
C HIS A 238 23.84 14.76 -9.40
N LEU A 239 23.36 13.99 -10.38
CA LEU A 239 22.22 13.08 -10.21
C LEU A 239 22.52 11.93 -9.24
N ALA A 240 23.73 11.35 -9.28
CA ALA A 240 24.12 10.27 -8.39
C ALA A 240 24.22 10.73 -6.93
N ILE A 241 24.80 11.91 -6.69
CA ILE A 241 24.88 12.53 -5.36
C ILE A 241 23.48 12.82 -4.84
N PHE A 242 22.61 13.43 -5.65
CA PHE A 242 21.23 13.73 -5.23
C PHE A 242 20.46 12.48 -4.80
N ARG A 243 20.52 11.39 -5.59
CA ARG A 243 19.87 10.12 -5.24
C ARG A 243 20.39 9.53 -3.93
N THR A 244 21.68 9.69 -3.66
CA THR A 244 22.29 9.22 -2.42
C THR A 244 21.77 10.04 -1.23
N LEU A 245 21.80 11.38 -1.35
CA LEU A 245 21.31 12.31 -0.34
C LEU A 245 19.83 12.09 -0.02
N THR A 246 18.97 11.98 -1.03
CA THR A 246 17.53 11.78 -0.81
C THR A 246 17.23 10.44 -0.15
N LYS A 247 17.97 9.38 -0.51
CA LYS A 247 17.82 8.06 0.10
C LYS A 247 18.28 8.04 1.56
N GLU A 248 19.42 8.66 1.86
CA GLU A 248 19.93 8.79 3.23
C GLU A 248 18.98 9.62 4.10
N PHE A 249 18.51 10.76 3.58
CA PHE A 249 17.49 11.57 4.22
C PHE A 249 16.22 10.76 4.51
N ALA A 250 15.68 10.08 3.50
CA ALA A 250 14.47 9.28 3.63
C ALA A 250 14.57 8.23 4.74
N LEU A 251 15.71 7.53 4.82
CA LEU A 251 15.96 6.51 5.84
C LEU A 251 16.20 7.13 7.23
N SER A 252 16.88 8.26 7.33
CA SER A 252 17.11 8.96 8.60
C SER A 252 15.81 9.52 9.18
N ALA A 253 15.03 10.23 8.36
CA ALA A 253 13.73 10.77 8.76
C ALA A 253 12.75 9.65 9.15
N ALA A 254 12.78 8.51 8.43
CA ALA A 254 11.97 7.35 8.81
C ALA A 254 12.36 6.78 10.18
N LYS A 255 13.66 6.68 10.48
CA LYS A 255 14.15 6.22 11.78
C LYS A 255 13.70 7.16 12.91
N ALA A 256 13.79 8.47 12.69
CA ALA A 256 13.34 9.46 13.66
C ALA A 256 11.83 9.38 13.93
N ALA A 257 11.03 9.05 12.90
CA ALA A 257 9.59 8.87 13.02
C ALA A 257 9.17 7.52 13.64
N GLY A 258 10.08 6.57 13.83
CA GLY A 258 9.84 5.31 14.53
C GLY A 258 9.72 4.07 13.63
N ALA A 259 9.67 2.90 14.26
CA ALA A 259 9.80 1.59 13.61
C ALA A 259 8.72 1.29 12.55
N GLY A 260 7.48 1.75 12.78
CA GLY A 260 6.38 1.58 11.82
C GLY A 260 6.64 2.32 10.49
N THR A 261 7.13 3.56 10.57
CA THR A 261 7.50 4.38 9.40
C THR A 261 8.65 3.74 8.63
N VAL A 262 9.67 3.22 9.33
CA VAL A 262 10.79 2.50 8.70
C VAL A 262 10.30 1.28 7.93
N ALA A 263 9.41 0.48 8.52
CA ALA A 263 8.86 -0.71 7.86
C ALA A 263 8.10 -0.33 6.57
N LEU A 264 7.29 0.73 6.60
CA LEU A 264 6.56 1.24 5.45
C LEU A 264 7.49 1.77 4.35
N VAL A 265 8.52 2.53 4.71
CA VAL A 265 9.50 3.05 3.73
C VAL A 265 10.25 1.90 3.07
N LYS A 266 10.73 0.93 3.86
CA LYS A 266 11.40 -0.26 3.34
C LYS A 266 10.50 -1.06 2.39
N MET A 267 9.23 -1.25 2.75
CA MET A 267 8.24 -1.96 1.93
C MET A 267 8.08 -1.30 0.55
N HIS A 268 7.90 0.03 0.49
CA HIS A 268 7.75 0.76 -0.78
C HIS A 268 9.05 0.85 -1.59
N LEU A 269 10.21 0.78 -0.93
CA LEU A 269 11.52 0.71 -1.59
C LEU A 269 11.95 -0.72 -1.94
N GLY A 270 11.18 -1.75 -1.57
CA GLY A 270 11.55 -3.16 -1.76
C GLY A 270 12.80 -3.59 -0.97
N LEU A 271 13.09 -2.92 0.15
CA LEU A 271 14.21 -3.25 1.04
C LEU A 271 13.81 -4.32 2.06
N PRO A 272 14.74 -5.19 2.50
CA PRO A 272 14.44 -6.21 3.51
C PRO A 272 14.08 -5.59 4.87
N HIS A 273 13.09 -6.19 5.54
CA HIS A 273 12.58 -5.77 6.85
C HIS A 273 13.64 -5.90 7.95
#